data_AF-A0A538QDN4-F1
#
_entry.id   AF-A0A538QDN4-F1
#
_cell.length_a   1.000
_cell.length_b   1.000
_cell.length_c   1.000
_cell.angle_alpha   90.00
_cell.angle_beta   90.00
_cell.angle_gamma   90.00
#
_symmetry.space_group_name_H-M   'P 1'
#
loop_
_entity.id
_entity.type
_entity.pdbx_description
1 polymer ?
#
loop_
_entity_poly.entity_id
_entity_poly.type
_entity_poly.pdbx_seq_one_letter_code
_entity_poly.pdbx_strand_id
1 'polypeptide(L)'
;MLRHRRAACYRCLFEEPAEAPSCADAGVLGPVVGAIGGAAAGLALALVHGDRTVSGALLVFDDLRRGADPRIVRFAPRGGCPACAKAPILPSLSPSISPLAAPLRVTETS
;
A
#
# COMPACT_ATOMS: atom_id res chain seq x y z
N MET A 1 11.01 5.55 -9.99
CA MET A 1 10.23 4.90 -8.91
C MET A 1 10.95 5.12 -7.59
N LEU A 2 10.40 5.95 -6.71
CA LEU A 2 11.01 6.25 -5.40
C LEU A 2 10.54 5.22 -4.35
N ARG A 3 11.44 4.75 -3.49
CA ARG A 3 11.18 3.66 -2.51
C ARG A 3 11.87 3.96 -1.18
N HIS A 4 11.21 3.65 -0.07
CA HIS A 4 11.82 3.73 1.27
C HIS A 4 12.99 2.73 1.41
N ARG A 5 14.11 3.13 2.04
CA ARG A 5 15.39 2.39 2.02
C ARG A 5 15.30 0.87 2.21
N ARG A 6 14.40 0.39 3.06
CA ARG A 6 14.26 -1.03 3.39
C ARG A 6 13.02 -1.74 2.80
N ALA A 7 12.10 -1.04 2.14
CA ALA A 7 10.75 -1.55 1.81
C ALA A 7 10.63 -2.14 0.40
N ALA A 8 10.63 -3.46 0.18
CA ALA A 8 10.57 -4.11 -1.15
C ALA A 8 9.55 -3.48 -2.14
N CYS A 9 9.88 -3.42 -3.44
CA CYS A 9 8.93 -2.94 -4.45
C CYS A 9 7.97 -4.05 -4.89
N TYR A 10 6.90 -3.69 -5.60
CA TYR A 10 5.94 -4.68 -6.13
C TYR A 10 6.61 -5.78 -6.96
N ARG A 11 7.60 -5.43 -7.81
CA ARG A 11 8.39 -6.35 -8.65
C ARG A 11 9.39 -7.21 -7.86
N CYS A 12 9.62 -6.91 -6.59
CA CYS A 12 10.35 -7.82 -5.69
C CYS A 12 9.47 -8.99 -5.25
N LEU A 13 8.14 -8.79 -5.16
CA LEU A 13 7.18 -9.80 -4.73
C LEU A 13 6.62 -10.59 -5.92
N PHE A 14 6.26 -9.88 -7.00
CA PHE A 14 5.70 -10.46 -8.23
C PHE A 14 6.68 -10.25 -9.38
N GLU A 15 7.52 -11.24 -9.66
CA GLU A 15 8.61 -11.13 -10.64
C GLU A 15 8.08 -10.91 -12.06
N GLU A 16 7.19 -11.79 -12.51
CA GLU A 16 6.47 -11.68 -13.77
C GLU A 16 4.97 -11.59 -13.48
N PRO A 17 4.18 -10.89 -14.31
CA PRO A 17 2.74 -10.89 -14.14
C PRO A 17 2.24 -12.34 -14.26
N ALA A 18 1.59 -12.83 -13.20
CA ALA A 18 0.89 -14.11 -13.29
C ALA A 18 -0.33 -13.93 -14.19
N GLU A 19 -0.60 -14.92 -15.04
CA GLU A 19 -1.88 -14.98 -15.75
C GLU A 19 -2.99 -15.19 -14.72
N ALA A 20 -3.93 -14.24 -14.68
CA ALA A 20 -5.10 -14.31 -13.82
C ALA A 20 -6.33 -13.83 -14.61
N PRO A 21 -7.50 -14.44 -14.40
CA PRO A 21 -8.74 -13.99 -15.03
C PRO A 21 -9.06 -12.55 -14.64
N SER A 22 -9.73 -11.83 -15.53
CA SER A 22 -10.19 -10.47 -15.22
C SER A 22 -11.30 -10.49 -14.18
N CYS A 23 -11.56 -9.36 -13.52
CA CYS A 23 -12.72 -9.23 -12.63
C CYS A 23 -14.06 -9.46 -13.37
N ALA A 24 -14.10 -9.24 -14.69
CA ALA A 24 -15.29 -9.51 -15.50
C ALA A 24 -15.52 -11.02 -15.70
N ASP A 25 -14.45 -11.80 -15.81
CA ASP A 25 -14.53 -13.26 -16.02
C ASP A 25 -14.70 -14.03 -14.70
N ALA A 26 -13.98 -13.63 -13.65
CA ALA A 26 -13.98 -14.33 -12.36
C ALA A 26 -15.05 -13.81 -11.37
N GLY A 27 -15.57 -12.60 -11.60
CA GLY A 27 -16.37 -11.87 -10.63
C GLY A 27 -15.53 -11.27 -9.48
N VAL A 28 -16.09 -10.29 -8.79
CA VAL A 28 -15.46 -9.63 -7.63
C VAL A 28 -16.51 -9.19 -6.61
N LEU A 29 -16.23 -9.38 -5.32
CA LEU A 29 -17.12 -8.95 -4.24
C LEU A 29 -16.95 -7.45 -3.97
N GLY A 30 -17.93 -6.65 -4.39
CA GLY A 30 -17.94 -5.20 -4.20
C GLY A 30 -17.61 -4.73 -2.77
N PRO A 31 -18.20 -5.32 -1.71
CA PRO A 31 -17.87 -4.95 -0.33
C PRO A 31 -16.38 -5.10 0.03
N VAL A 32 -15.73 -6.17 -0.46
CA VAL A 32 -14.30 -6.42 -0.24
C VAL A 32 -13.46 -5.34 -0.93
N VAL A 33 -13.79 -4.98 -2.17
CA VAL A 33 -13.11 -3.91 -2.90
C VAL A 33 -13.27 -2.57 -2.18
N GLY A 34 -14.47 -2.26 -1.68
CA GLY A 34 -14.74 -1.06 -0.89
C GLY A 34 -13.90 -1.00 0.38
N ALA A 35 -13.82 -2.10 1.14
CA ALA A 35 -13.00 -2.18 2.34
C ALA A 35 -11.51 -1.97 2.05
N ILE A 36 -10.96 -2.62 1.00
CA ILE A 36 -9.58 -2.42 0.58
C ILE A 36 -9.31 -0.99 0.13
N GLY A 37 -10.24 -0.37 -0.61
CA GLY A 37 -10.15 1.02 -1.03
C GLY A 37 -10.09 1.99 0.16
N GLY A 38 -10.97 1.81 1.14
CA GLY A 38 -10.98 2.58 2.38
C GLY A 38 -9.69 2.42 3.19
N ALA A 39 -9.21 1.19 3.33
CA ALA A 39 -7.93 0.90 3.99
C ALA A 39 -6.76 1.58 3.26
N ALA A 40 -6.71 1.50 1.93
CA ALA A 40 -5.66 2.15 1.13
C ALA A 40 -5.68 3.68 1.29
N ALA A 41 -6.86 4.30 1.32
CA ALA A 41 -7.01 5.74 1.58
C ALA A 41 -6.49 6.12 2.98
N GLY A 42 -6.83 5.34 4.01
CA GLY A 42 -6.31 5.56 5.37
C GLY A 42 -4.79 5.45 5.46
N LEU A 43 -4.20 4.43 4.81
CA LEU A 43 -2.74 4.25 4.75
C LEU A 43 -2.06 5.40 3.99
N ALA A 44 -2.67 5.90 2.92
CA ALA A 44 -2.17 7.06 2.19
C ALA A 44 -2.17 8.32 3.07
N LEU A 45 -3.22 8.55 3.84
CA LEU A 45 -3.28 9.65 4.82
C LEU A 45 -2.19 9.50 5.88
N ALA A 46 -1.98 8.31 6.43
CA ALA A 46 -0.91 8.06 7.39
C ALA A 46 0.47 8.41 6.82
N LEU A 47 0.74 8.02 5.56
CA LEU A 47 1.96 8.39 4.85
C LEU A 47 2.10 9.91 4.68
N VAL A 48 1.04 10.63 4.29
CA VAL A 48 1.08 12.08 4.16
C VAL A 48 1.40 12.76 5.50
N HIS A 49 0.87 12.24 6.61
CA HIS A 49 1.14 12.73 7.97
C HIS A 49 2.51 12.30 8.53
N GLY A 50 3.33 11.63 7.74
CA GLY A 50 4.69 11.27 8.13
C GLY A 50 4.85 9.89 8.73
N ASP A 51 3.79 9.10 8.90
CA ASP A 51 3.92 7.71 9.33
C ASP A 51 4.60 6.90 8.21
N ARG A 52 5.76 6.30 8.53
CA ARG A 52 6.52 5.45 7.59
C ARG A 52 6.41 3.97 7.97
N THR A 53 5.79 3.64 9.11
CA THR A 53 5.67 2.27 9.62
C THR A 53 4.74 1.40 8.76
N VAL A 54 3.83 2.05 8.03
CA VAL A 54 2.89 1.42 7.10
C VAL A 54 3.49 1.06 5.74
N SER A 55 4.74 1.46 5.47
CA SER A 55 5.44 1.13 4.21
C SER A 55 6.09 -0.24 4.23
N GLY A 56 6.25 -0.86 3.05
CA GLY A 56 7.04 -2.08 2.89
C GLY A 56 6.39 -3.35 3.42
N ALA A 57 5.07 -3.34 3.52
CA ALA A 57 4.27 -4.51 3.86
C ALA A 57 3.10 -4.65 2.90
N LEU A 58 2.60 -5.88 2.79
CA LEU A 58 1.38 -6.22 2.07
C LEU A 58 0.27 -6.43 3.11
N LEU A 59 -0.81 -5.67 2.98
CA LEU A 59 -2.06 -5.93 3.69
C LEU A 59 -2.81 -7.03 2.94
N VAL A 60 -3.10 -8.12 3.63
CA VAL A 60 -3.88 -9.25 3.13
C VAL A 60 -5.21 -9.28 3.86
N PHE A 61 -6.30 -9.32 3.10
CA PHE A 61 -7.66 -9.32 3.61
C PHE A 61 -8.38 -10.56 3.09
N ASP A 62 -8.95 -11.35 3.99
CA ASP A 62 -9.70 -12.56 3.68
C ASP A 62 -11.02 -12.54 4.45
N ASP A 63 -12.07 -12.11 3.77
CA ASP A 63 -13.41 -12.00 4.34
C ASP A 63 -14.01 -13.38 4.62
N LEU A 64 -13.84 -14.31 3.68
CA LEU A 64 -14.55 -15.59 3.67
C LEU A 64 -14.01 -16.59 4.70
N ARG A 65 -12.69 -16.71 4.82
CA ARG A 65 -12.07 -17.74 5.67
C ARG A 65 -11.62 -17.21 7.02
N ARG A 66 -11.42 -15.89 7.12
CA ARG A 66 -10.88 -15.25 8.33
C ARG A 66 -11.79 -14.17 8.91
N GLY A 67 -13.01 -14.03 8.39
CA GLY A 67 -13.95 -13.03 8.91
C GLY A 67 -13.39 -11.61 8.86
N ALA A 68 -12.73 -11.27 7.75
CA ALA A 68 -12.11 -9.97 7.51
C ALA A 68 -10.92 -9.61 8.42
N ASP A 69 -10.31 -10.57 9.13
CA ASP A 69 -9.11 -10.34 9.95
C ASP A 69 -7.89 -9.94 9.08
N PRO A 70 -7.43 -8.67 9.16
CA PRO A 70 -6.38 -8.17 8.30
C PRO A 70 -5.00 -8.68 8.73
N ARG A 71 -4.20 -9.11 7.76
CA ARG A 71 -2.82 -9.55 7.99
C ARG A 71 -1.82 -8.65 7.31
N ILE A 72 -0.74 -8.34 8.03
CA ILE A 72 0.39 -7.58 7.50
C ILE A 72 1.54 -8.55 7.22
N VAL A 73 1.90 -8.70 5.95
CA VAL A 73 3.02 -9.52 5.50
C VAL A 73 4.17 -8.61 5.08
N ARG A 74 5.32 -8.72 5.75
CA ARG A 74 6.54 -7.99 5.38
C ARG A 74 7.43 -8.87 4.53
N PHE A 75 8.09 -8.28 3.53
CA PHE A 75 8.97 -8.99 2.61
C PHE A 75 10.20 -8.15 2.29
N ALA A 76 11.32 -8.86 2.08
CA ALA A 76 12.62 -8.24 1.81
C ALA A 76 12.78 -7.87 0.33
N PRO A 77 13.53 -6.81 0.00
CA PRO A 77 13.88 -6.52 -1.39
C PRO A 77 14.69 -7.67 -2.01
N ARG A 78 14.37 -7.99 -3.28
CA ARG A 78 15.08 -9.00 -4.07
C ARG A 78 16.39 -8.45 -4.62
N GLY A 79 17.47 -9.22 -4.47
CA GLY A 79 18.76 -8.92 -5.10
C GLY A 79 18.62 -8.86 -6.63
N GLY A 80 19.10 -7.79 -7.25
CA GLY A 80 19.04 -7.63 -8.72
C GLY A 80 17.66 -7.30 -9.30
N CYS A 81 16.67 -6.91 -8.49
CA CYS A 81 15.34 -6.55 -9.00
C CYS A 81 15.42 -5.47 -10.11
N PRO A 82 14.96 -5.74 -11.35
CA PRO A 82 15.15 -4.83 -12.48
C PRO A 82 14.41 -3.49 -12.29
N ALA A 83 13.36 -3.47 -11.46
CA ALA A 83 12.58 -2.26 -11.20
C ALA A 83 13.18 -1.34 -10.13
N CYS A 84 13.77 -1.90 -9.07
CA CYS A 84 14.21 -1.09 -7.92
C CYS A 84 15.70 -1.21 -7.54
N ALA A 85 16.48 -2.08 -8.17
CA ALA A 85 17.90 -2.24 -7.84
C ALA A 85 18.74 -0.98 -8.13
N LYS A 86 18.35 -0.20 -9.15
CA LYS A 86 19.01 1.07 -9.54
C LYS A 86 18.23 2.32 -9.11
N ALA A 87 17.11 2.14 -8.41
CA ALA A 87 16.24 3.26 -8.09
C ALA A 87 16.85 4.15 -6.99
N PRO A 88 16.77 5.49 -7.13
CA PRO A 88 17.20 6.39 -6.07
C PRO A 88 16.36 6.12 -4.82
N ILE A 89 17.07 5.89 -3.73
CA ILE A 89 16.42 5.52 -2.49
C ILE A 89 16.05 6.79 -1.74
N LEU A 90 14.76 7.01 -1.50
CA LEU A 90 14.37 8.15 -0.68
C LEU A 90 14.96 7.95 0.72
N PRO A 91 15.76 8.91 1.24
CA PRO A 91 15.93 9.02 2.68
C PRO A 91 14.53 9.19 3.30
N SER A 92 14.36 8.83 4.57
CA SER A 92 13.11 9.14 5.28
C SER A 92 12.82 10.63 5.05
N LEU A 93 11.78 10.94 4.28
CA LEU A 93 11.40 12.32 3.99
C LEU A 93 11.12 12.93 5.36
N SER A 94 12.03 13.77 5.84
CA SER A 94 11.85 14.52 7.08
C SER A 94 10.55 15.31 6.94
N PRO A 95 9.73 15.44 7.99
CA PRO A 95 8.47 16.16 7.94
C PRO A 95 8.74 17.67 7.81
N SER A 96 9.18 18.11 6.63
CA SER A 96 9.06 19.49 6.20
C SER A 96 7.79 19.56 5.37
N ILE A 97 6.66 19.44 6.07
CA ILE A 97 5.37 19.80 5.53
C ILE A 97 5.28 21.31 5.77
N SER A 98 5.44 22.10 4.70
CA SER A 98 5.03 23.50 4.69
C SER A 98 3.56 23.59 5.16
N PRO A 99 3.16 24.57 5.99
CA PRO A 99 1.87 24.58 6.72
C PRO A 99 0.60 24.74 5.85
N LEU A 100 0.65 24.40 4.57
CA LEU A 100 -0.50 24.41 3.67
C LEU A 100 -1.42 23.18 3.82
N ALA A 101 -1.30 22.44 4.92
CA ALA A 101 -2.30 21.46 5.34
C ALA A 101 -3.24 22.13 6.34
N ALA A 102 -4.20 22.91 5.83
CA ALA A 102 -5.39 23.23 6.60
C ALA A 102 -6.02 21.89 7.07
N PRO A 103 -6.51 21.78 8.31
CA PRO A 103 -7.09 20.54 8.79
C PRO A 103 -8.27 20.18 7.89
N LEU A 104 -8.18 19.01 7.25
CA LEU A 104 -9.28 18.44 6.50
C LEU A 104 -10.40 18.18 7.53
N ARG A 105 -11.33 19.14 7.67
CA ARG A 105 -12.54 18.96 8.46
C ARG A 105 -13.36 17.90 7.73
N VAL A 106 -13.30 16.67 8.21
CA VAL A 106 -14.31 15.66 7.92
C VAL A 106 -15.58 16.17 8.58
N THR A 107 -16.38 16.94 7.86
CA THR A 107 -17.71 17.32 8.33
C THR A 107 -18.52 16.04 8.42
N GLU A 108 -18.90 15.65 9.64
CA GLU A 108 -19.93 14.65 9.87
C GLU A 108 -21.17 15.03 9.08
N THR A 109 -21.43 14.31 7.99
CA THR A 109 -22.74 14.32 7.32
C THR A 109 -23.70 13.55 8.21
N SER A 110 -24.49 14.28 9.01
CA SER A 110 -25.82 13.81 9.43
C SER A 110 -26.75 13.69 8.23
#